data_AF-A0AAE0E3U0-F1
#
_entry.id   AF-A0AAE0E3U0-F1
#
_cell.length_a   1.000
_cell.length_b   1.000
_cell.length_c   1.000
_cell.angle_alpha   90.00
_cell.angle_beta   90.00
_cell.angle_gamma   90.00
#
_symmetry.space_group_name_H-M   'P 1'
#
loop_
_entity.id
_entity.type
_entity.pdbx_description
1 polymer ?
#
loop_
_entity_poly.entity_id
_entity_poly.type
_entity_poly.pdbx_seq_one_letter_code
_entity_poly.pdbx_strand_id
1 'polypeptide(L)'
;MCGRPPPETSVCPVHNAPCEDDNQLCLLKSNRIKPLVDLLVDEETYVQIVAVEALSTLIIDTSKSLKRAIGELDQQGVLDEVIALFTDIHPGILQERAIWMIERILRVEGHSHIYSLDQSLLRALVEAFKHGNANAKKHAQDALTNLKQLSGIRGKASSQARSRR
;
A
#
# COMPACT_ATOMS: atom_id res chain seq x y z
N MET A 1 17.24 -46.84 -12.21
CA MET A 1 17.50 -45.77 -11.22
C MET A 1 16.92 -44.48 -11.80
N CYS A 2 15.65 -44.18 -11.52
CA CYS A 2 15.01 -42.94 -11.98
C CYS A 2 15.27 -41.86 -10.94
N GLY A 3 16.13 -40.88 -11.25
CA GLY A 3 16.35 -39.72 -10.41
C GLY A 3 15.12 -38.83 -10.43
N ARG A 4 14.39 -38.78 -9.32
CA ARG A 4 13.36 -37.75 -9.09
C ARG A 4 14.08 -36.39 -9.16
N PRO A 5 13.63 -35.42 -9.97
CA PRO A 5 14.20 -34.08 -9.92
C PRO A 5 14.03 -33.56 -8.48
N PRO A 6 15.05 -32.86 -7.93
CA PRO A 6 14.93 -32.29 -6.59
C PRO A 6 13.68 -31.41 -6.56
N PRO A 7 12.91 -31.41 -5.45
CA PRO A 7 11.78 -30.50 -5.34
C PRO A 7 12.33 -29.09 -5.55
N GLU A 8 11.85 -28.41 -6.60
CA GLU A 8 12.17 -27.01 -6.79
C GLU A 8 11.67 -26.30 -5.53
N THR A 9 12.59 -25.89 -4.67
CA THR A 9 12.26 -25.10 -3.50
C THR A 9 11.81 -23.75 -4.02
N SER A 10 10.52 -23.64 -4.31
CA SER A 10 9.91 -22.41 -4.79
C SER A 10 10.22 -21.32 -3.77
N VAL A 11 11.08 -20.38 -4.14
CA VAL A 11 11.44 -19.25 -3.30
C VAL A 11 10.17 -18.45 -3.04
N CYS A 12 9.91 -18.08 -1.78
CA CYS A 12 8.73 -17.30 -1.43
C CYS A 12 8.77 -15.95 -2.18
N PRO A 13 7.71 -15.57 -2.91
CA PRO A 13 7.68 -14.31 -3.67
C PRO A 13 7.76 -13.08 -2.77
N VAL A 14 7.35 -13.21 -1.50
CA VAL A 14 7.40 -12.17 -0.47
C VAL A 14 8.79 -12.10 0.19
N HIS A 15 9.27 -13.20 0.77
CA HIS A 15 10.51 -13.20 1.56
C HIS A 15 11.79 -13.44 0.76
N ASN A 16 11.69 -13.79 -0.52
CA ASN A 16 12.84 -14.17 -1.36
C ASN A 16 13.73 -15.28 -0.77
N ALA A 17 13.16 -16.10 0.11
CA ALA A 17 13.76 -17.28 0.71
C ALA A 17 12.71 -18.41 0.76
N PRO A 18 13.13 -19.68 0.88
CA PRO A 18 12.19 -20.76 1.17
C PRO A 18 11.45 -20.46 2.48
N CYS A 19 10.13 -20.59 2.45
CA CYS A 19 9.30 -20.55 3.65
C CYS A 19 8.84 -21.97 3.98
N GLU A 20 9.15 -22.43 5.19
CA GLU A 20 8.64 -23.68 5.73
C GLU A 20 7.25 -23.46 6.34
N ASP A 21 6.35 -24.41 6.12
CA ASP A 21 4.95 -24.30 6.53
C ASP A 21 4.77 -24.22 8.06
N ASP A 22 5.68 -24.84 8.83
CA ASP A 22 5.56 -24.96 10.29
C ASP A 22 6.49 -24.04 11.10
N ASN A 23 7.47 -23.41 10.47
CA ASN A 23 8.54 -22.69 11.20
C ASN A 23 8.76 -21.23 10.75
N GLN A 24 8.14 -20.79 9.65
CA GLN A 24 8.24 -19.40 9.20
C GLN A 24 6.87 -18.70 9.26
N LEU A 25 6.84 -17.51 9.86
CA LEU A 25 5.69 -16.61 10.00
C LEU A 25 5.20 -16.03 8.65
N CYS A 26 5.29 -16.80 7.55
CA CYS A 26 4.87 -16.36 6.23
C CYS A 26 3.35 -16.46 6.09
N LEU A 27 2.69 -15.30 6.09
CA LEU A 27 1.24 -15.18 5.94
C LEU A 27 0.74 -15.76 4.60
N LEU A 28 1.56 -15.69 3.55
CA LEU A 28 1.22 -16.24 2.23
C LEU A 28 1.17 -17.77 2.27
N LYS A 29 2.24 -18.44 2.72
CA LYS A 29 2.30 -19.92 2.76
C LYS A 29 1.30 -20.53 3.75
N SER A 30 1.09 -19.85 4.88
CA SER A 30 0.12 -20.28 5.90
C SER A 30 -1.35 -19.95 5.55
N ASN A 31 -1.63 -19.41 4.35
CA ASN A 31 -2.97 -19.03 3.89
C ASN A 31 -3.69 -18.06 4.86
N ARG A 32 -2.95 -17.13 5.47
CA ARG A 32 -3.48 -16.17 6.45
C ARG A 32 -3.80 -14.79 5.88
N ILE A 33 -3.52 -14.55 4.59
CA ILE A 33 -3.83 -13.26 3.96
C ILE A 33 -5.34 -13.02 3.90
N LYS A 34 -6.14 -13.98 3.41
CA LYS A 34 -7.60 -13.84 3.31
C LYS A 34 -8.28 -13.49 4.65
N PRO A 35 -8.00 -14.21 5.75
CA PRO A 35 -8.52 -13.79 7.07
C PRO A 35 -8.14 -12.36 7.47
N LEU A 36 -6.96 -11.86 7.08
CA LEU A 36 -6.59 -10.47 7.34
C LEU A 36 -7.33 -9.47 6.45
N VAL A 37 -7.65 -9.87 5.21
CA VAL A 37 -8.48 -9.07 4.29
C VAL A 37 -9.89 -8.93 4.84
N ASP A 38 -10.48 -10.02 5.36
CA ASP A 38 -11.81 -9.98 5.98
C ASP A 38 -11.88 -9.02 7.18
N LEU A 39 -10.75 -8.81 7.89
CA LEU A 39 -10.65 -7.88 9.02
C LEU A 39 -10.50 -6.40 8.61
N LEU A 40 -10.32 -6.09 7.32
CA LEU A 40 -10.25 -4.71 6.85
C LEU A 40 -11.60 -4.00 6.92
N VAL A 41 -12.70 -4.75 6.93
CA VAL A 41 -14.08 -4.24 7.04
C VAL A 41 -14.69 -4.43 8.43
N ASP A 42 -13.87 -4.76 9.43
CA ASP A 42 -14.30 -4.94 10.82
C ASP A 42 -14.86 -3.62 11.40
N GLU A 43 -15.78 -3.69 12.36
CA GLU A 43 -16.39 -2.51 12.98
C GLU A 43 -15.39 -1.77 13.88
N GLU A 44 -14.42 -2.48 14.44
CA GLU A 44 -13.43 -1.93 15.35
C GLU A 44 -12.19 -1.43 14.61
N THR A 45 -11.99 -0.11 14.59
CA THR A 45 -10.81 0.55 13.99
C THR A 45 -9.48 -0.07 14.46
N TYR A 46 -9.41 -0.54 15.70
CA TYR A 46 -8.21 -1.21 16.21
C TYR A 46 -7.90 -2.52 15.47
N VAL A 47 -8.93 -3.32 15.16
CA VAL A 47 -8.80 -4.57 14.40
C VAL A 47 -8.34 -4.27 12.97
N GLN A 48 -8.94 -3.27 12.33
CA GLN A 48 -8.52 -2.80 11.01
C GLN A 48 -7.05 -2.34 11.00
N ILE A 49 -6.59 -1.60 12.02
CA ILE A 49 -5.18 -1.19 12.15
C ILE A 49 -4.26 -2.41 12.19
N VAL A 50 -4.56 -3.38 13.05
CA VAL A 50 -3.73 -4.59 13.19
C VAL A 50 -3.71 -5.40 11.89
N ALA A 51 -4.84 -5.48 11.18
CA ALA A 51 -4.91 -6.15 9.89
C ALA A 51 -4.02 -5.46 8.84
N VAL A 52 -4.12 -4.14 8.70
CA VAL A 52 -3.27 -3.35 7.78
C VAL A 52 -1.79 -3.46 8.17
N GLU A 53 -1.46 -3.40 9.45
CA GLU A 53 -0.08 -3.56 9.93
C GLU A 53 0.48 -4.95 9.61
N ALA A 54 -0.30 -6.01 9.82
CA ALA A 54 0.09 -7.37 9.48
C ALA A 54 0.31 -7.53 7.96
N LEU A 55 -0.61 -7.04 7.13
CA LEU A 55 -0.48 -7.06 5.67
C LEU A 55 0.72 -6.23 5.19
N SER A 56 1.00 -5.10 5.84
CA SER A 56 2.15 -4.24 5.53
C SER A 56 3.49 -4.96 5.68
N THR A 57 3.59 -5.95 6.59
CA THR A 57 4.82 -6.75 6.76
C THR A 57 5.23 -7.54 5.51
N LEU A 58 4.28 -7.79 4.59
CA LEU A 58 4.53 -8.49 3.34
C LEU A 58 5.13 -7.58 2.26
N ILE A 59 5.17 -6.27 2.48
CA ILE A 59 5.67 -5.30 1.52
C ILE A 59 7.11 -4.92 1.86
N ILE A 60 8.07 -5.60 1.23
CA ILE A 60 9.52 -5.36 1.41
C ILE A 60 10.03 -4.37 0.36
N ASP A 61 10.73 -3.32 0.80
CA ASP A 61 11.26 -2.21 -0.01
C ASP A 61 12.49 -2.57 -0.90
N THR A 62 12.47 -3.72 -1.57
CA THR A 62 13.36 -3.96 -2.74
C THR A 62 12.53 -4.02 -4.02
N SER A 63 12.98 -3.43 -5.12
CA SER A 63 12.16 -3.27 -6.34
C SER A 63 11.61 -4.60 -6.90
N LYS A 64 12.44 -5.66 -6.88
CA LYS A 64 12.03 -7.00 -7.35
C LYS A 64 11.10 -7.72 -6.37
N SER A 65 11.30 -7.58 -5.05
CA SER A 65 10.39 -8.16 -4.06
C SER A 65 9.04 -7.44 -4.07
N LEU A 66 9.08 -6.12 -4.21
CA LEU A 66 7.88 -5.27 -4.17
C LEU A 66 6.89 -5.68 -5.25
N LYS A 67 7.33 -5.76 -6.52
CA LYS A 67 6.45 -6.16 -7.63
C LYS A 67 5.81 -7.53 -7.41
N ARG A 68 6.59 -8.52 -6.91
CA ARG A 68 6.07 -9.87 -6.62
C ARG A 68 5.08 -9.85 -5.47
N ALA A 69 5.45 -9.23 -4.34
CA ALA A 69 4.59 -9.13 -3.16
C ALA A 69 3.26 -8.45 -3.49
N ILE A 70 3.29 -7.30 -4.19
CA ILE A 70 2.06 -6.62 -4.61
C ILE A 70 1.22 -7.51 -5.53
N GLY A 71 1.83 -8.25 -6.46
CA GLY A 71 1.09 -9.20 -7.31
C GLY A 71 0.42 -10.35 -6.54
N GLU A 72 1.06 -10.87 -5.50
CA GLU A 72 0.45 -11.89 -4.62
C GLU A 72 -0.67 -11.30 -3.76
N LEU A 73 -0.50 -10.08 -3.25
CA LEU A 73 -1.53 -9.38 -2.48
C LEU A 73 -2.75 -9.05 -3.34
N ASP A 74 -2.53 -8.66 -4.60
CA ASP A 74 -3.58 -8.40 -5.58
C ASP A 74 -4.43 -9.66 -5.86
N GLN A 75 -3.77 -10.81 -6.07
CA GLN A 75 -4.46 -12.10 -6.21
C GLN A 75 -5.30 -12.52 -5.00
N GLN A 76 -5.01 -11.96 -3.82
CA GLN A 76 -5.76 -12.21 -2.59
C GLN A 76 -6.81 -11.13 -2.29
N GLY A 77 -6.99 -10.14 -3.18
CA GLY A 77 -7.98 -9.06 -3.02
C GLY A 77 -7.55 -7.93 -2.08
N VAL A 78 -6.29 -7.90 -1.65
CA VAL A 78 -5.81 -6.93 -0.65
C VAL A 78 -5.85 -5.50 -1.18
N LEU A 79 -5.53 -5.30 -2.46
CA LEU A 79 -5.42 -3.95 -3.03
C LEU A 79 -6.78 -3.23 -3.04
N ASP A 80 -7.81 -3.89 -3.53
CA ASP A 80 -9.17 -3.34 -3.61
C ASP A 80 -9.69 -3.01 -2.21
N GLU A 81 -9.54 -3.91 -1.24
CA GLU A 81 -10.03 -3.71 0.13
C GLU A 81 -9.27 -2.62 0.88
N VAL A 82 -7.94 -2.52 0.72
CA VAL A 82 -7.17 -1.43 1.32
C VAL A 82 -7.55 -0.07 0.72
N ILE A 83 -7.84 -0.01 -0.58
CA ILE A 83 -8.29 1.22 -1.24
C ILE A 83 -9.69 1.60 -0.77
N ALA A 84 -10.63 0.66 -0.72
CA ALA A 84 -11.98 0.89 -0.22
C ALA A 84 -11.95 1.40 1.23
N LEU A 85 -11.20 0.73 2.11
CA LEU A 85 -10.96 1.17 3.47
C LEU A 85 -10.40 2.60 3.51
N PHE A 86 -9.38 2.90 2.70
CA PHE A 86 -8.78 4.23 2.68
C PHE A 86 -9.75 5.34 2.24
N THR A 87 -10.67 5.04 1.33
CA THR A 87 -11.61 6.06 0.83
C THR A 87 -12.65 6.50 1.87
N ASP A 88 -12.91 5.68 2.90
CA ASP A 88 -13.94 5.93 3.91
C ASP A 88 -13.39 6.34 5.29
N ILE A 89 -12.10 6.18 5.55
CA ILE A 89 -11.51 6.44 6.87
C ILE A 89 -11.19 7.92 7.16
N HIS A 90 -11.41 8.29 8.42
CA HIS A 90 -11.04 9.60 8.94
C HIS A 90 -9.53 9.73 9.25
N PRO A 91 -9.00 10.97 9.36
CA PRO A 91 -7.59 11.19 9.70
C PRO A 91 -7.16 10.48 11.00
N GLY A 92 -6.07 9.73 10.95
CA GLY A 92 -5.56 8.97 12.10
C GLY A 92 -4.51 7.93 11.72
N ILE A 93 -4.20 7.04 12.67
CA ILE A 93 -3.19 5.98 12.50
C ILE A 93 -3.59 5.02 11.36
N LEU A 94 -4.86 4.61 11.31
CA LEU A 94 -5.35 3.73 10.24
C LEU A 94 -5.15 4.35 8.86
N GLN A 95 -5.45 5.65 8.72
CA GLN A 95 -5.23 6.40 7.49
C GLN A 95 -3.75 6.42 7.10
N GLU A 96 -2.86 6.70 8.04
CA GLU A 96 -1.43 6.70 7.79
C GLU A 96 -0.94 5.33 7.29
N ARG A 97 -1.38 4.24 7.93
CA ARG A 97 -1.01 2.87 7.55
C ARG A 97 -1.56 2.46 6.18
N ALA A 98 -2.82 2.79 5.90
CA ALA A 98 -3.44 2.50 4.61
C ALA A 98 -2.73 3.26 3.46
N ILE A 99 -2.46 4.56 3.63
CA ILE A 99 -1.74 5.35 2.59
C ILE A 99 -0.32 4.80 2.40
N TRP A 100 0.35 4.35 3.47
CA TRP A 100 1.68 3.74 3.36
C TRP A 100 1.69 2.48 2.47
N MET A 101 0.64 1.66 2.51
CA MET A 101 0.48 0.53 1.59
C MET A 101 0.14 1.01 0.18
N ILE A 102 -0.82 1.92 0.04
CA ILE A 102 -1.27 2.46 -1.24
C ILE A 102 -0.12 3.11 -2.01
N GLU A 103 0.70 3.93 -1.36
CA GLU A 103 1.82 4.59 -2.04
C GLU A 103 2.82 3.55 -2.61
N ARG A 104 3.03 2.43 -1.92
CA ARG A 104 3.87 1.31 -2.38
C ARG A 104 3.24 0.51 -3.50
N ILE A 105 1.93 0.26 -3.45
CA ILE A 105 1.16 -0.34 -4.56
C ILE A 105 1.37 0.52 -5.82
N LEU A 106 1.25 1.84 -5.69
CA LEU A 106 1.37 2.79 -6.80
C LEU A 106 2.79 2.94 -7.35
N ARG A 107 3.84 2.47 -6.65
CA ARG A 107 5.20 2.38 -7.19
C ARG A 107 5.36 1.25 -8.21
N VAL A 108 4.50 0.23 -8.17
CA VAL A 108 4.57 -0.90 -9.09
C VAL A 108 3.94 -0.51 -10.42
N GLU A 109 4.74 -0.59 -11.49
CA GLU A 109 4.32 -0.29 -12.86
C GLU A 109 3.04 -1.07 -13.23
N GLY A 110 2.08 -0.38 -13.85
CA GLY A 110 0.76 -0.90 -14.19
C GLY A 110 -0.34 -0.45 -13.22
N HIS A 111 -0.08 -0.48 -11.90
CA HIS A 111 -1.09 -0.12 -10.89
C HIS A 111 -1.41 1.37 -10.89
N SER A 112 -0.41 2.23 -11.08
CA SER A 112 -0.62 3.68 -11.17
C SER A 112 -1.55 4.08 -12.31
N HIS A 113 -1.56 3.34 -13.43
CA HIS A 113 -2.49 3.59 -14.53
C HIS A 113 -3.91 3.19 -14.16
N ILE A 114 -4.10 2.01 -13.56
CA ILE A 114 -5.40 1.49 -13.10
C ILE A 114 -6.06 2.49 -12.14
N TYR A 115 -5.32 2.95 -11.14
CA TYR A 115 -5.85 3.80 -10.08
C TYR A 115 -5.84 5.30 -10.40
N SER A 116 -5.25 5.72 -11.53
CA SER A 116 -5.21 7.15 -11.93
C SER A 116 -6.58 7.76 -12.23
N LEU A 117 -7.58 6.93 -12.51
CA LEU A 117 -8.94 7.37 -12.84
C LEU A 117 -9.91 7.28 -11.66
N ASP A 118 -9.49 6.67 -10.55
CA ASP A 118 -10.30 6.55 -9.35
C ASP A 118 -10.42 7.89 -8.62
N GLN A 119 -11.54 8.57 -8.83
CA GLN A 119 -11.80 9.89 -8.24
C GLN A 119 -11.97 9.84 -6.72
N SER A 120 -12.42 8.72 -6.16
CA SER A 120 -12.58 8.55 -4.72
C SER A 120 -11.22 8.47 -4.05
N LEU A 121 -10.33 7.63 -4.59
CA LEU A 121 -8.95 7.53 -4.14
C LEU A 121 -8.21 8.88 -4.26
N LEU A 122 -8.33 9.56 -5.41
CA LEU A 122 -7.70 10.86 -5.61
C LEU A 122 -8.18 11.91 -4.60
N ARG A 123 -9.49 11.97 -4.34
CA ARG A 123 -10.06 12.88 -3.34
C ARG A 123 -9.51 12.56 -1.95
N ALA A 124 -9.53 11.29 -1.54
CA ALA A 124 -9.03 10.86 -0.23
C ALA A 124 -7.54 11.18 -0.06
N LEU A 125 -6.71 10.95 -1.09
CA LEU A 125 -5.29 11.32 -1.09
C LEU A 125 -5.07 12.84 -0.97
N VAL A 126 -5.86 13.65 -1.68
CA VAL A 126 -5.78 15.12 -1.58
C VAL A 126 -6.17 15.61 -0.18
N GLU A 127 -7.22 15.05 0.41
CA GLU A 127 -7.65 15.41 1.75
C GLU A 127 -6.63 14.98 2.82
N ALA A 128 -6.04 13.78 2.68
CA ALA A 128 -4.94 13.34 3.53
C ALA A 128 -3.69 14.25 3.38
N PHE A 129 -3.36 14.71 2.16
CA PHE A 129 -2.26 15.63 1.92
C PHE A 129 -2.48 17.01 2.57
N LYS A 130 -3.72 17.51 2.62
CA LYS A 130 -4.04 18.79 3.25
C LYS A 130 -4.15 18.69 4.77
N HIS A 131 -4.83 17.66 5.26
CA HIS A 131 -5.36 17.60 6.63
C HIS A 131 -4.76 16.48 7.48
N GLY A 132 -4.04 15.53 6.89
CA GLY A 132 -3.41 14.42 7.60
C GLY A 132 -2.28 14.84 8.54
N ASN A 133 -1.82 13.89 9.36
CA ASN A 133 -0.61 14.06 10.16
C ASN A 133 0.65 14.11 9.26
N ALA A 134 1.82 14.38 9.83
CA ALA A 134 3.05 14.55 9.04
C ALA A 134 3.39 13.34 8.14
N ASN A 135 3.16 12.12 8.62
CA ASN A 135 3.43 10.90 7.87
C ASN A 135 2.38 10.67 6.77
N ALA A 136 1.09 10.80 7.09
CA ALA A 136 -0.01 10.71 6.14
C ALA A 136 0.17 11.72 4.99
N LYS A 137 0.57 12.96 5.29
CA LYS A 137 0.87 13.98 4.28
C LYS A 137 2.00 13.56 3.35
N LYS A 138 3.10 13.03 3.91
CA LYS A 138 4.23 12.55 3.12
C LYS A 138 3.82 11.39 2.20
N HIS A 139 3.16 10.38 2.74
CA HIS A 139 2.71 9.22 1.95
C HIS A 139 1.69 9.62 0.88
N ALA A 140 0.78 10.54 1.20
CA ALA A 140 -0.20 11.05 0.23
C ALA A 140 0.47 11.82 -0.90
N GLN A 141 1.49 12.63 -0.59
CA GLN A 141 2.30 13.32 -1.60
C GLN A 141 3.01 12.32 -2.53
N ASP A 142 3.63 11.28 -1.96
CA ASP A 142 4.33 10.25 -2.73
C ASP A 142 3.34 9.48 -3.63
N ALA A 143 2.18 9.09 -3.12
CA ALA A 143 1.10 8.46 -3.88
C ALA A 143 0.60 9.35 -5.04
N LEU A 144 0.31 10.62 -4.78
CA LEU A 144 -0.12 11.58 -5.81
C LEU A 144 0.97 11.82 -6.87
N THR A 145 2.25 11.77 -6.47
CA THR A 145 3.39 11.83 -7.40
C THR A 145 3.40 10.62 -8.31
N ASN A 146 3.22 9.42 -7.75
CA ASN A 146 3.18 8.16 -8.51
C ASN A 146 2.00 8.12 -9.50
N LEU A 147 0.88 8.75 -9.15
CA LEU A 147 -0.28 8.93 -10.04
C LEU A 147 -0.10 10.06 -11.07
N LYS A 148 1.03 10.78 -11.05
CA LYS A 148 1.32 11.96 -11.88
C LYS A 148 0.33 13.12 -11.71
N GLN A 149 -0.32 13.23 -10.55
CA GLN A 149 -1.37 14.22 -10.26
C GLN A 149 -0.84 15.50 -9.61
N LEU A 150 0.46 15.57 -9.27
CA LEU A 150 1.07 16.77 -8.67
C LEU A 150 1.46 17.86 -9.68
N SER A 151 1.17 17.72 -10.98
CA SER A 151 1.50 18.73 -11.99
C SER A 151 0.73 20.06 -11.84
N GLY A 152 -0.16 20.21 -10.85
CA GLY A 152 -0.93 21.45 -10.59
C GLY A 152 -1.04 21.91 -9.13
N ILE A 153 -0.49 21.19 -8.14
CA ILE A 153 -0.70 21.49 -6.70
C ILE A 153 0.41 22.40 -6.12
N ARG A 154 1.43 22.75 -6.91
CA ARG A 154 2.48 23.67 -6.46
C ARG A 154 1.90 25.08 -6.32
N GLY A 155 1.53 25.41 -5.08
CA GLY A 155 0.93 26.67 -4.69
C GLY A 155 1.67 27.88 -5.24
N LYS A 156 0.89 28.83 -5.76
CA LYS A 156 1.30 30.20 -6.01
C LYS A 156 1.78 30.79 -4.69
N ALA A 157 3.09 30.80 -4.45
CA ALA A 157 3.67 31.69 -3.46
C ALA A 157 3.46 33.12 -3.96
N SER A 158 2.49 33.82 -3.37
CA SER A 158 2.27 35.25 -3.59
C SER A 158 3.50 36.02 -3.13
N SER A 159 4.40 36.35 -4.04
CA SER A 159 5.45 37.33 -3.81
C SER A 159 4.88 38.73 -4.04
N GLN A 160 4.12 39.23 -3.06
CA GLN A 160 3.86 40.66 -2.96
C GLN A 160 5.13 41.34 -2.44
N ALA A 161 6.10 41.52 -3.33
CA ALA A 161 7.26 42.36 -3.09
C ALA A 161 6.79 43.81 -3.06
N ARG A 162 6.87 44.39 -1.85
CA ARG A 162 6.62 45.80 -1.55
C ARG A 162 7.41 46.70 -2.50
N SER A 163 6.71 47.44 -3.36
CA SER A 163 7.22 48.69 -3.93
C SER A 163 7.28 49.73 -2.83
N ARG A 164 8.47 50.03 -2.32
CA ARG A 164 8.74 51.28 -1.58
C ARG A 164 9.49 52.22 -2.51
N ARG A 165 8.81 53.30 -2.87
CA ARG A 165 9.41 54.57 -3.32
C ARG A 165 10.24 55.16 -2.20
#